data_AF-A0A250L1N2-F1
#
_entry.id   AF-A0A250L1N2-F1
#
_cell.length_a   1.000
_cell.length_b   1.000
_cell.length_c   1.000
_cell.angle_alpha   90.00
_cell.angle_beta   90.00
_cell.angle_gamma   90.00
#
_symmetry.space_group_name_H-M   'P 1'
#
loop_
_entity.id
_entity.type
_entity.pdbx_description
1 polymer ?
#
loop_
_entity_poly.entity_id
_entity_poly.type
_entity_poly.pdbx_seq_one_letter_code
_entity_poly.pdbx_strand_id
1 'polypeptide(L)' 'MDSFEAQPGNKAAGTDKVSKAEYAQGVEERIKALSAGRRSLNYRPQPVRRV' A
#
# COMPACT_ATOMS: atom_id res chain seq x y z
N MET A 1 -10.58 -11.63 9.11
CA MET A 1 -9.62 -10.55 9.42
C MET A 1 -8.38 -10.80 8.58
N ASP A 2 -8.27 -10.14 7.43
CA ASP A 2 -7.14 -10.27 6.51
C ASP A 2 -5.93 -9.52 7.09
N SER A 3 -5.12 -10.22 7.88
CA SER A 3 -3.86 -9.69 8.41
C SER A 3 -2.79 -9.64 7.31
N PHE A 4 -1.93 -8.62 7.32
CA PHE A 4 -0.81 -8.47 6.38
C PHE A 4 0.03 -9.76 6.31
N GLU A 5 0.29 -10.38 7.45
CA GLU A 5 1.05 -11.64 7.55
C GLU A 5 0.37 -12.81 6.84
N ALA A 6 -0.96 -12.89 6.88
CA ALA A 6 -1.74 -13.97 6.27
C ALA A 6 -1.81 -13.88 4.73
N GLN A 7 -1.47 -12.74 4.13
CA GLN A 7 -1.54 -12.58 2.68
C GLN A 7 -0.37 -13.27 1.97
N PRO A 8 -0.61 -14.03 0.90
CA PRO A 8 0.47 -14.67 0.15
C PRO A 8 1.41 -13.62 -0.49
N GLY A 9 2.72 -13.83 -0.36
CA GLY A 9 3.75 -12.87 -0.81
C GLY A 9 3.95 -12.80 -2.33
N ASN A 10 3.39 -13.77 -3.07
CA ASN A 10 3.49 -13.86 -4.54
C ASN A 10 2.33 -13.17 -5.28
N LYS A 11 1.50 -12.37 -4.59
CA LYS A 11 0.47 -11.57 -5.25
C LYS A 11 1.11 -10.60 -6.24
N ALA A 12 0.47 -10.42 -7.38
CA ALA A 12 0.90 -9.44 -8.38
C ALA A 12 0.89 -8.03 -7.79
N ALA A 13 1.98 -7.28 -8.03
CA ALA A 13 2.08 -5.90 -7.60
C ALA A 13 1.06 -4.99 -8.32
N GLY A 14 0.68 -3.91 -7.66
CA GLY A 14 -0.22 -2.89 -8.20
C GLY A 14 0.42 -2.06 -9.32
N THR A 15 -0.20 -0.91 -9.62
CA THR A 15 0.31 0.06 -10.61
C THR A 15 1.65 0.65 -10.20
N ASP A 16 1.88 0.78 -8.88
CA ASP A 16 3.14 1.21 -8.28
C ASP A 16 4.28 0.19 -8.38
N LYS A 17 3.98 -1.05 -8.80
CA LYS A 17 4.92 -2.18 -8.89
C LYS A 17 5.56 -2.56 -7.56
N VAL A 18 5.01 -2.12 -6.42
CA VAL A 18 5.54 -2.45 -5.09
C VAL A 18 5.10 -3.86 -4.70
N SER A 19 6.07 -4.74 -4.43
CA SER A 19 5.81 -6.09 -3.92
C SER A 19 5.48 -6.09 -2.42
N LYS A 20 4.97 -7.21 -1.90
CA LYS A 20 4.71 -7.35 -0.45
C LYS A 20 5.98 -7.13 0.39
N ALA A 21 7.13 -7.62 -0.07
CA ALA A 21 8.40 -7.49 0.62
C ALA A 21 8.88 -6.03 0.69
N GLU A 22 8.72 -5.29 -0.41
CA GLU A 22 9.03 -3.85 -0.46
C GLU A 22 8.01 -3.03 0.34
N TYR A 23 6.74 -3.48 0.39
CA TYR A 23 5.71 -2.83 1.20
C TYR A 23 6.03 -2.89 2.70
N ALA A 24 6.67 -3.96 3.17
CA ALA A 24 7.03 -4.13 4.59
C ALA A 24 8.09 -3.12 5.09
N GLN A 25 8.82 -2.45 4.18
CA GLN A 25 9.86 -1.50 4.53
C GLN A 25 9.25 -0.10 4.78
N GLY A 26 9.64 0.64 5.82
CA GLY A 26 9.14 2.02 6.00
C GLY A 26 7.61 2.15 6.14
N VAL A 27 6.93 1.12 6.67
CA VAL A 27 5.47 1.09 6.83
C VAL A 27 4.98 2.22 7.73
N GLU A 28 5.67 2.48 8.84
CA GLU A 28 5.28 3.52 9.80
C GLU A 28 5.26 4.92 9.17
N GLU A 29 6.30 5.26 8.41
CA GLU A 29 6.40 6.53 7.71
C GLU A 29 5.27 6.69 6.68
N ARG A 30 4.99 5.65 5.89
CA ARG A 30 3.89 5.64 4.92
C ARG A 30 2.52 5.79 5.59
N ILE A 31 2.29 5.14 6.74
CA ILE A 31 1.05 5.29 7.51
C ILE A 31 0.89 6.73 8.00
N LYS A 32 1.97 7.36 8.47
CA LYS A 32 1.96 8.77 8.91
C LYS A 32 1.64 9.71 7.75
N ALA A 33 2.29 9.53 6.60
CA ALA A 33 2.04 10.30 5.38
C ALA A 33 0.60 10.12 4.86
N LEU A 34 0.11 8.88 4.82
CA LEU A 34 -1.26 8.55 4.43
C LEU A 34 -2.28 9.22 5.36
N SER A 35 -2.05 9.17 6.67
CA SER A 35 -2.93 9.78 7.66
C SER A 35 -3.00 11.30 7.50
N ALA A 36 -1.86 11.96 7.25
CA ALA A 36 -1.80 13.39 6.95
C ALA A 36 -2.52 13.73 5.64
N GLY A 37 -2.30 12.94 4.58
CA GLY A 37 -2.97 13.09 3.29
C GLY A 37 -4.49 12.92 3.38
N ARG A 38 -4.97 11.95 4.16
CA ARG A 38 -6.41 11.74 4.40
C ARG A 38 -7.04 12.90 5.14
N ARG A 39 -6.38 13.39 6.21
CA ARG A 39 -6.88 14.54 6.99
C ARG A 39 -6.95 15.83 6.18
N SER A 40 -6.00 16.02 5.26
CA SER A 40 -5.95 17.16 4.35
C SER A 40 -6.76 16.97 3.06
N LEU A 41 -7.48 15.86 2.91
CA LEU A 41 -8.23 15.48 1.70
C LEU A 41 -7.37 15.42 0.41
N ASN A 42 -6.04 15.36 0.56
CA ASN A 42 -5.09 15.28 -0.55
C ASN A 42 -4.76 13.83 -0.94
N TYR A 43 -5.21 12.84 -0.16
CA TYR A 43 -5.02 11.44 -0.51
C TYR A 43 -5.79 11.09 -1.79
N ARG A 44 -5.06 10.65 -2.83
CA ARG A 44 -5.63 10.13 -4.08
C ARG A 44 -5.19 8.68 -4.27
N PRO A 45 -6.11 7.71 -4.16
CA PRO A 45 -5.78 6.31 -4.39
C PRO A 45 -5.34 6.10 -5.83
N GLN A 46 -4.35 5.23 -6.04
CA GLN A 46 -3.89 4.89 -7.37
C GLN A 46 -4.94 4.06 -8.14
N PRO A 47 -4.98 4.17 -9.49
CA PRO A 47 -5.87 3.38 -10.30
C PRO A 47 -5.52 1.89 -10.21
N VAL A 48 -6.55 1.04 -10.38
CA VAL A 48 -6.39 -0.41 -10.46
C VAL A 48 -5.60 -0.78 -11.71
N ARG A 49 -4.60 -1.65 -11.56
CA ARG A 49 -3.82 -2.18 -12.68
C ARG A 49 -4.69 -3.13 -13.51
N ARG A 50 -4.86 -2.85 -14.80
CA ARG A 50 -5.50 -3.77 -15.75
C ARG A 50 -4.40 -4.66 -16.34
N VAL A 51 -4.44 -5.95 -16.04
CA VAL A 51 -3.55 -6.98 -16.58
C VAL A 51 -4.35 -8.15 -17.11
#